data_AF-A0A1G3QLW8-F1
#
_entry.id   AF-A0A1G3QLW8-F1
#
_cell.length_a   1.000
_cell.length_b   1.000
_cell.length_c   1.000
_cell.angle_alpha   90.00
_cell.angle_beta   90.00
_cell.angle_gamma   90.00
#
_symmetry.space_group_name_H-M   'P 1'
#
loop_
_entity.id
_entity.type
_entity.pdbx_description
1 polymer ?
#
loop_
_entity_poly.entity_id
_entity_poly.type
_entity_poly.pdbx_seq_one_letter_code
_entity_poly.pdbx_strand_id
1 'polypeptide(L)'
;MKQKEAQVDYKDHQLVLYVEKKDGSYGPVQTGSYIAKKYLDDFWSKRDNLEREYLEKIRKGEASPIAFYMILEELTPSELASRVRIPKRKVKRHCDPRHFGEITMAELMRYCEVFNVPVINMFRAIISNKAGVRIKDEKSANPFFGTLRIEVGKK
;
A
#
# COMPACT_ATOMS: atom_id res chain seq x y z
N MET A 1 -1.13 -33.88 -10.86
CA MET A 1 -2.49 -33.31 -10.69
C MET A 1 -3.33 -33.79 -11.86
N LYS A 2 -4.50 -34.36 -11.61
CA LYS A 2 -5.36 -34.84 -12.71
C LYS A 2 -6.07 -33.66 -13.35
N GLN A 3 -6.31 -33.71 -14.66
CA GLN A 3 -6.97 -32.63 -15.41
C GLN A 3 -8.26 -32.10 -14.77
N LYS A 4 -9.09 -32.97 -14.18
CA LYS A 4 -10.35 -32.58 -13.51
C LYS A 4 -10.13 -31.74 -12.24
N GLU A 5 -9.05 -32.00 -11.50
CA GLU A 5 -8.74 -31.30 -10.25
C GLU A 5 -8.13 -29.91 -10.52
N ALA A 6 -7.51 -29.76 -11.69
CA ALA A 6 -6.85 -28.53 -12.09
C ALA A 6 -7.81 -27.44 -12.57
N GLN A 7 -9.09 -27.76 -12.77
CA GLN A 7 -10.04 -26.83 -13.37
C GLN A 7 -10.66 -25.90 -12.32
N VAL A 8 -10.23 -24.65 -12.31
CA VAL A 8 -10.80 -23.57 -11.50
C VAL A 8 -11.47 -22.55 -12.41
N ASP A 9 -12.75 -22.29 -12.17
CA ASP A 9 -13.47 -21.21 -12.85
C ASP A 9 -13.18 -19.86 -12.17
N TYR A 10 -12.19 -19.13 -12.68
CA TYR A 10 -11.84 -17.78 -12.21
C TYR A 10 -11.18 -16.97 -13.32
N LYS A 11 -11.93 -16.06 -13.94
CA LYS A 11 -11.52 -15.37 -15.18
C LYS A 11 -10.48 -14.27 -14.97
N ASP A 12 -10.47 -13.62 -13.81
CA ASP A 12 -9.64 -12.43 -13.56
C ASP A 12 -8.14 -12.75 -13.48
N HIS A 13 -7.79 -14.00 -13.17
CA HIS A 13 -6.41 -14.48 -13.17
C HIS A 13 -6.33 -15.89 -13.76
N GLN A 14 -5.86 -15.98 -15.00
CA GLN A 14 -5.70 -17.21 -15.76
C GLN A 14 -4.24 -17.69 -15.74
N LEU A 15 -4.06 -19.00 -15.66
CA LEU A 15 -2.79 -19.73 -15.62
C LEU A 15 -2.81 -20.84 -16.67
N VAL A 16 -1.62 -21.23 -17.14
CA VAL A 16 -1.43 -22.45 -17.94
C VAL A 16 -0.69 -23.46 -17.07
N LEU A 17 -1.34 -24.57 -16.75
CA LEU A 17 -0.77 -25.67 -15.97
C LEU A 17 -0.52 -26.89 -16.85
N TYR A 18 0.57 -27.59 -16.62
CA TYR A 18 0.79 -28.91 -17.23
C TYR A 18 0.19 -29.98 -16.33
N VAL A 19 -0.76 -30.74 -16.88
CA VAL A 19 -1.53 -31.75 -16.13
C VAL A 19 -1.59 -33.06 -16.89
N GLU A 20 -1.81 -34.13 -16.15
CA GLU A 20 -2.07 -35.46 -16.72
C GLU A 20 -3.51 -35.51 -17.26
N LYS A 21 -3.62 -35.76 -18.56
CA LYS A 21 -4.89 -35.92 -19.28
C LYS A 21 -5.45 -37.33 -19.06
N LYS A 22 -6.70 -37.52 -19.47
CA LYS A 22 -7.41 -38.82 -19.31
C LYS A 22 -6.75 -39.98 -20.06
N ASP A 23 -5.96 -39.70 -21.09
CA ASP A 23 -5.22 -40.67 -21.90
C ASP A 23 -3.83 -41.02 -21.32
N GLY A 24 -3.49 -40.49 -20.14
CA GLY A 24 -2.17 -40.66 -19.50
C GLY A 24 -1.07 -39.77 -20.08
N SER A 25 -1.38 -38.95 -21.09
CA SER A 25 -0.42 -37.96 -21.62
C SER A 25 -0.39 -36.69 -20.76
N TYR A 26 0.73 -35.98 -20.77
CA TYR A 26 0.84 -34.66 -20.14
C TYR A 26 0.64 -33.57 -21.17
N GLY A 27 -0.08 -32.50 -20.80
CA GLY A 27 -0.18 -31.33 -21.65
C GLY A 27 -0.69 -30.09 -20.94
N PRO A 28 -0.62 -28.93 -21.62
CA PRO A 28 -1.06 -27.66 -21.05
C PRO A 28 -2.58 -27.61 -20.99
N VAL A 29 -3.09 -27.08 -19.87
CA VAL A 29 -4.49 -26.75 -19.66
C VAL A 29 -4.56 -25.34 -19.10
N GLN A 30 -5.34 -24.49 -19.76
CA GLN A 30 -5.64 -23.15 -19.27
C GLN A 30 -6.69 -23.24 -18.16
N THR A 31 -6.45 -22.57 -17.05
CA THR A 31 -7.35 -22.58 -15.90
C THR A 31 -7.21 -21.32 -15.02
N GLY A 32 -8.20 -21.05 -14.16
CA GLY A 32 -8.11 -19.96 -13.20
C GLY A 32 -7.14 -20.25 -12.04
N SER A 33 -6.60 -19.21 -11.43
CA SER A 33 -5.82 -19.35 -10.20
C SER A 33 -6.75 -19.65 -9.01
N TYR A 34 -6.60 -20.83 -8.41
CA TYR A 34 -7.31 -21.20 -7.16
C TYR A 34 -7.02 -20.20 -6.04
N ILE A 35 -5.75 -19.82 -5.89
CA ILE A 35 -5.29 -18.92 -4.82
C ILE A 35 -5.95 -17.56 -4.98
N ALA A 36 -5.91 -16.99 -6.19
CA ALA A 36 -6.51 -15.68 -6.43
C ALA A 36 -8.02 -15.71 -6.17
N LYS A 37 -8.74 -16.72 -6.69
CA LYS A 37 -10.18 -16.88 -6.46
C LYS A 37 -10.54 -16.93 -4.97
N LYS A 38 -9.72 -17.57 -4.14
CA LYS A 38 -10.05 -17.88 -2.74
C LYS A 38 -9.58 -16.81 -1.75
N TYR A 39 -8.44 -16.18 -2.02
CA TYR A 39 -7.72 -15.39 -1.02
C TYR A 39 -7.51 -13.93 -1.42
N LEU A 40 -7.77 -13.55 -2.67
CA LEU A 40 -7.53 -12.18 -3.11
C LEU A 40 -8.43 -11.18 -2.36
N ASP A 41 -9.71 -11.49 -2.15
CA ASP A 41 -10.63 -10.64 -1.39
C ASP A 41 -10.21 -10.51 0.09
N ASP A 42 -9.78 -11.61 0.69
CA ASP A 42 -9.25 -11.63 2.06
C ASP A 42 -7.95 -10.82 2.17
N PHE A 43 -7.06 -10.90 1.17
CA PHE A 43 -5.86 -10.09 1.09
C PHE A 43 -6.19 -8.60 1.09
N TRP A 44 -7.12 -8.15 0.23
CA TRP A 44 -7.53 -6.74 0.20
C TRP A 44 -8.17 -6.31 1.51
N SER A 45 -9.05 -7.14 2.09
CA SER A 45 -9.64 -6.85 3.40
C SER A 45 -8.59 -6.69 4.50
N LYS A 46 -7.57 -7.55 4.52
CA LYS A 46 -6.45 -7.46 5.46
C LYS A 46 -5.60 -6.22 5.22
N ARG A 47 -5.34 -5.88 3.96
CA ARG A 47 -4.60 -4.65 3.60
C ARG A 47 -5.34 -3.41 4.06
N ASP A 48 -6.64 -3.32 3.82
CA ASP A 48 -7.48 -2.20 4.28
C ASP A 48 -7.51 -2.11 5.81
N ASN A 49 -7.61 -3.26 6.50
CA ASN A 49 -7.54 -3.32 7.95
C ASN A 49 -6.19 -2.80 8.48
N LEU A 50 -5.10 -3.21 7.84
CA LEU A 50 -3.74 -2.82 8.21
C LEU A 50 -3.52 -1.31 7.99
N GLU A 51 -4.00 -0.78 6.86
CA GLU A 51 -3.97 0.65 6.57
C GLU A 51 -4.73 1.44 7.63
N ARG A 52 -5.97 1.04 7.94
CA ARG A 52 -6.77 1.69 8.99
C ARG A 52 -6.09 1.63 10.36
N GLU A 53 -5.55 0.46 10.73
CA GLU A 53 -4.85 0.27 12.00
C GLU A 53 -3.67 1.22 12.14
N TYR A 54 -2.82 1.32 11.11
CA TYR A 54 -1.64 2.17 11.19
C TYR A 54 -1.93 3.66 11.01
N LEU A 55 -2.96 4.03 10.25
CA LEU A 55 -3.46 5.41 10.24
C LEU A 55 -3.94 5.81 11.65
N GLU A 56 -4.61 4.92 12.36
CA GLU A 56 -4.99 5.16 13.76
C GLU A 56 -3.77 5.22 14.70
N LYS A 57 -2.73 4.42 14.48
CA LYS A 57 -1.47 4.55 15.23
C LYS A 57 -0.76 5.88 14.97
N ILE A 58 -0.73 6.35 13.72
CA ILE A 58 -0.20 7.69 13.40
C ILE A 58 -1.02 8.76 14.11
N ARG A 59 -2.35 8.65 14.04
CA ARG A 59 -3.27 9.58 14.70
C ARG A 59 -3.05 9.64 16.21
N LYS A 60 -2.72 8.51 16.85
CA LYS A 60 -2.39 8.42 18.29
C LYS A 60 -0.96 8.83 18.63
N GLY A 61 -0.11 9.09 17.63
CA GLY A 61 1.32 9.37 17.85
C GLY A 61 2.12 8.15 18.32
N GLU A 62 1.64 6.94 18.01
CA GLU A 62 2.32 5.67 18.32
C GLU A 62 3.25 5.21 17.18
N ALA A 63 3.00 5.69 15.96
CA ALA A 63 3.76 5.35 14.76
C ALA A 63 4.00 6.59 13.89
N SER A 64 5.18 6.67 13.26
CA SER A 64 5.46 7.72 12.28
C SER A 64 4.85 7.39 10.91
N PRO A 65 4.76 8.38 10.00
CA PRO A 65 4.46 8.16 8.59
C PRO A 65 5.39 7.14 7.91
N ILE A 66 6.68 7.12 8.29
CA ILE A 66 7.64 6.15 7.76
C ILE A 66 7.30 4.73 8.20
N ALA A 67 6.87 4.54 9.46
CA ALA A 67 6.45 3.23 9.95
C ALA A 67 5.21 2.73 9.21
N PHE A 68 4.25 3.61 8.93
CA PHE A 68 3.06 3.29 8.14
C PHE A 68 3.39 2.83 6.73
N TYR A 69 4.13 3.63 5.96
CA TYR A 69 4.49 3.25 4.59
C TYR A 69 5.41 2.04 4.53
N MET A 70 6.31 1.88 5.50
CA MET A 70 7.14 0.67 5.60
C MET A 70 6.28 -0.60 5.71
N ILE A 71 5.18 -0.54 6.46
CA ILE A 71 4.28 -1.68 6.66
C ILE A 71 3.37 -1.91 5.45
N LEU A 72 2.85 -0.85 4.82
CA LEU A 72 2.03 -0.97 3.61
C LEU A 72 2.80 -1.52 2.40
N GLU A 73 4.11 -1.22 2.34
CA GLU A 73 5.04 -1.75 1.34
C GLU A 73 5.66 -3.09 1.77
N GLU A 74 5.22 -3.65 2.91
CA GLU A 74 5.67 -4.95 3.43
C GLU A 74 7.22 -5.05 3.59
N LEU A 75 7.86 -3.92 3.91
CA LEU A 75 9.31 -3.83 4.04
C LEU A 75 9.76 -4.08 5.49
N THR A 76 10.84 -4.84 5.64
CA THR A 76 11.56 -4.88 6.92
C THR A 76 12.43 -3.62 7.10
N PRO A 77 12.81 -3.26 8.35
CA PRO A 77 13.73 -2.14 8.56
C PRO A 77 15.10 -2.30 7.88
N SER A 78 15.52 -3.55 7.60
CA SER A 78 16.80 -3.83 6.94
C SER A 78 16.72 -3.56 5.43
N GLU A 79 15.62 -4.00 4.84
CA GLU A 79 15.27 -3.78 3.44
C GLU A 79 15.06 -2.30 3.13
N LEU A 80 14.33 -1.59 4.00
CA LEU A 80 14.13 -0.16 3.87
C LEU A 80 15.46 0.58 3.98
N ALA A 81 16.26 0.28 5.00
CA ALA A 81 17.60 0.88 5.19
C ALA A 81 18.51 0.73 3.97
N SER A 82 18.49 -0.44 3.35
CA SER A 82 19.27 -0.70 2.13
C SER A 82 18.79 0.15 0.96
N ARG A 83 17.47 0.26 0.77
CA ARG A 83 16.87 1.06 -0.32
C ARG A 83 17.07 2.58 -0.12
N VAL A 84 16.86 3.10 1.09
CA VAL A 84 17.02 4.55 1.38
C VAL A 84 18.48 4.96 1.64
N ARG A 85 19.41 3.99 1.72
CA ARG A 85 20.83 4.22 2.07
C ARG A 85 20.98 4.97 3.40
N ILE A 86 20.18 4.59 4.40
CA ILE A 86 20.23 5.13 5.76
C ILE A 86 20.54 3.97 6.71
N PRO A 87 21.44 4.13 7.69
CA PRO A 87 21.73 3.06 8.64
C PRO A 87 20.46 2.50 9.30
N LYS A 88 20.32 1.18 9.38
CA LYS A 88 19.16 0.48 9.97
C LYS A 88 18.76 1.03 11.34
N ARG A 89 19.72 1.37 12.19
CA ARG A 89 19.45 1.98 13.51
C ARG A 89 18.71 3.32 13.36
N LYS A 90 19.10 4.14 12.38
CA LYS A 90 18.47 5.42 12.11
C LYS A 90 17.08 5.24 11.49
N VAL A 91 16.91 4.28 10.56
CA VAL A 91 15.57 3.92 10.05
C VAL A 91 14.63 3.49 11.17
N LYS A 92 15.08 2.58 12.06
CA LYS A 92 14.27 2.17 13.22
C LYS A 92 13.88 3.34 14.11
N ARG A 93 14.80 4.30 14.34
CA ARG A 93 14.48 5.51 15.08
C ARG A 93 13.43 6.35 14.35
N HIS A 94 13.59 6.57 13.05
CA HIS A 94 12.64 7.33 12.24
C HIS A 94 11.23 6.74 12.19
N CYS A 95 11.08 5.44 12.48
CA CYS A 95 9.77 4.82 12.67
C CYS A 95 9.02 5.33 13.93
N ASP A 96 9.75 5.82 14.94
CA ASP A 96 9.19 6.49 16.13
C ASP A 96 8.87 7.97 15.80
N PRO A 97 7.65 8.45 16.08
CA PRO A 97 7.24 9.84 15.85
C PRO A 97 8.19 10.89 16.43
N ARG A 98 8.83 10.61 17.57
CA ARG A 98 9.75 11.55 18.24
C ARG A 98 10.95 11.88 17.34
N HIS A 99 11.47 10.88 16.64
CA HIS A 99 12.61 11.05 15.75
C HIS A 99 12.21 11.37 14.31
N PHE A 100 10.95 11.14 13.92
CA PHE A 100 10.44 11.58 12.62
C PHE A 100 10.55 13.11 12.45
N GLY A 101 10.31 13.86 13.52
CA GLY A 101 10.47 15.33 13.52
C GLY A 101 11.92 15.82 13.37
N GLU A 102 12.90 14.94 13.60
CA GLU A 102 14.34 15.25 13.48
C GLU A 102 14.88 14.95 12.07
N ILE A 103 14.03 14.43 11.18
CA ILE A 103 14.44 14.01 9.84
C ILE A 103 14.74 15.24 8.99
N THR A 104 15.91 15.24 8.38
CA THR A 104 16.28 16.27 7.40
C THR A 104 15.44 16.12 6.14
N MET A 105 15.16 17.23 5.44
CA MET A 105 14.43 17.17 4.17
C MET A 105 15.07 16.19 3.17
N ALA A 106 16.40 16.15 3.10
CA ALA A 106 17.14 15.22 2.24
C ALA A 106 16.93 13.74 2.62
N GLU A 107 16.75 13.43 3.90
CA GLU A 107 16.41 12.09 4.35
C GLU A 107 14.95 11.74 4.07
N LEU A 108 14.04 12.67 4.31
CA LEU A 108 12.62 12.49 4.04
C LEU A 108 12.38 12.20 2.55
N MET A 109 13.06 12.93 1.66
CA MET A 109 12.98 12.71 0.21
C MET A 109 13.38 11.30 -0.20
N ARG A 110 14.41 10.72 0.42
CA ARG A 110 14.81 9.33 0.15
C ARG A 110 13.74 8.32 0.55
N TYR A 111 13.01 8.56 1.64
CA TYR A 111 11.85 7.73 1.99
C TYR A 111 10.72 7.91 0.98
N CYS A 112 10.39 9.15 0.61
CA CYS A 112 9.37 9.45 -0.40
C CYS A 112 9.65 8.74 -1.73
N GLU A 113 10.91 8.69 -2.15
CA GLU A 113 11.35 7.97 -3.37
C GLU A 113 11.11 6.45 -3.26
N VAL A 114 11.48 5.83 -2.13
CA VAL A 114 11.30 4.38 -1.95
C VAL A 114 9.83 3.99 -1.80
N PHE A 115 9.05 4.80 -1.08
CA PHE A 115 7.62 4.57 -0.89
C PHE A 115 6.77 5.06 -2.06
N ASN A 116 7.38 5.76 -3.02
CA ASN A 116 6.70 6.35 -4.16
C ASN A 116 5.51 7.25 -3.75
N VAL A 117 5.71 8.11 -2.74
CA VAL A 117 4.68 9.05 -2.25
C VAL A 117 5.19 10.49 -2.21
N PRO A 118 4.32 11.48 -2.49
CA PRO A 118 4.66 12.88 -2.32
C PRO A 118 5.05 13.22 -0.88
N VAL A 119 5.95 14.18 -0.70
CA VAL A 119 6.36 14.64 0.63
C VAL A 119 5.17 15.13 1.47
N ILE A 120 4.17 15.74 0.83
CA ILE A 120 2.95 16.19 1.53
C ILE A 120 2.20 15.02 2.19
N ASN A 121 2.27 13.81 1.60
CA ASN A 121 1.64 12.61 2.14
C ASN A 121 2.40 12.02 3.34
N MET A 122 3.64 12.48 3.58
CA MET A 122 4.33 12.23 4.84
C MET A 122 3.76 13.08 5.98
N PHE A 123 3.00 14.12 5.67
CA PHE A 123 2.45 15.05 6.66
C PHE A 123 0.92 15.06 6.69
N ARG A 124 0.26 14.49 5.68
CA ARG A 124 -1.20 14.48 5.54
C ARG A 124 -1.68 13.16 4.96
N ALA A 125 -2.73 12.59 5.57
CA ALA A 125 -3.53 11.53 4.97
C ALA A 125 -4.91 12.10 4.60
N ILE A 126 -5.39 11.80 3.39
CA ILE A 126 -6.73 12.20 2.92
C ILE A 126 -7.60 10.93 2.93
N ILE A 127 -8.60 10.89 3.81
CA ILE A 127 -9.51 9.74 3.97
C ILE A 127 -10.91 10.16 3.51
N SER A 128 -11.51 9.44 2.55
CA SER A 128 -12.86 9.71 2.05
C SER A 128 -13.73 8.44 2.09
N ASN A 129 -14.83 8.48 2.83
CA ASN A 129 -15.79 7.37 2.96
C ASN A 129 -17.21 7.73 2.45
N LYS A 130 -17.36 8.77 1.62
CA LYS A 130 -18.69 9.32 1.27
C LYS A 130 -18.89 9.56 -0.23
N ALA A 131 -20.02 9.07 -0.73
CA ALA A 131 -20.63 9.58 -1.95
C ALA A 131 -20.91 11.08 -1.78
N GLY A 132 -20.35 11.86 -2.70
CA GLY A 132 -20.48 13.30 -2.77
C GLY A 132 -19.21 14.07 -2.43
N VAL A 133 -18.25 13.58 -1.65
CA VAL A 133 -17.07 14.37 -1.22
C VAL A 133 -16.35 15.04 -2.39
N ARG A 134 -16.51 16.36 -2.56
CA ARG A 134 -15.68 17.22 -3.40
C ARG A 134 -14.44 17.58 -2.60
N ILE A 135 -13.41 18.07 -3.25
CA ILE A 135 -12.18 18.64 -2.68
C ILE A 135 -11.83 19.87 -3.50
N LYS A 136 -11.65 21.06 -2.92
CA LYS A 136 -11.47 22.35 -3.58
C LYS A 136 -10.24 23.11 -3.08
N ASP A 137 -9.07 22.83 -3.65
CA ASP A 137 -7.89 23.57 -3.23
C ASP A 137 -7.97 25.08 -3.63
N GLU A 138 -8.22 26.05 -2.72
CA GLU A 138 -8.26 27.51 -2.99
C GLU A 138 -6.90 28.18 -2.77
N LYS A 139 -6.25 28.56 -3.85
CA LYS A 139 -4.99 29.29 -3.81
C LYS A 139 -5.18 30.77 -3.48
N SER A 140 -4.19 31.31 -2.78
CA SER A 140 -4.12 32.71 -2.38
C SER A 140 -3.34 33.52 -3.42
N ALA A 141 -3.51 34.84 -3.41
CA ALA A 141 -2.58 35.75 -4.07
C ALA A 141 -1.16 35.70 -3.44
N ASN A 142 -1.03 35.05 -2.28
CA ASN A 142 0.24 34.81 -1.62
C ASN A 142 1.02 33.65 -2.29
N PRO A 143 2.28 33.90 -2.67
CA PRO A 143 3.07 32.98 -3.47
C PRO A 143 3.51 31.68 -2.77
N PHE A 144 3.39 31.55 -1.44
CA PHE A 144 3.75 30.34 -0.68
C PHE A 144 2.52 29.55 -0.20
N PHE A 145 1.36 29.75 -0.82
CA PHE A 145 0.09 29.33 -0.26
C PHE A 145 -0.93 28.78 -1.27
N GLY A 146 -1.45 27.58 -0.96
CA GLY A 146 -2.69 27.01 -1.47
C GLY A 146 -3.53 26.46 -0.31
N THR A 147 -4.85 26.44 -0.41
CA THR A 147 -5.73 25.77 0.57
C THR A 147 -6.27 24.52 -0.07
N LEU A 148 -6.51 23.40 0.62
CA LEU A 148 -7.11 22.18 0.06
C LEU A 148 -8.54 22.02 0.63
N ARG A 149 -9.63 22.47 -0.03
CA ARG A 149 -11.02 22.34 0.50
C ARG A 149 -11.55 20.94 0.24
N ILE A 150 -12.66 20.55 0.85
CA ILE A 150 -13.37 19.25 0.74
C ILE A 150 -14.89 19.53 0.75
N GLU A 151 -15.69 19.36 -0.34
CA GLU A 151 -17.16 19.63 -0.41
C GLU A 151 -18.08 18.45 -0.82
N VAL A 152 -18.86 17.84 0.06
CA VAL A 152 -19.80 16.77 -0.37
C VAL A 152 -20.93 17.28 -1.33
N GLY A 153 -21.21 16.63 -2.46
CA GLY A 153 -22.31 16.84 -3.39
C GLY A 153 -23.63 16.44 -2.75
N LYS A 154 -24.69 17.25 -2.94
CA LYS A 154 -26.02 16.88 -2.46
C LYS A 154 -26.52 15.68 -3.27
N LYS A 155 -27.06 14.67 -2.58
CA LYS A 155 -27.74 13.50 -3.14
C LYS A 155 -28.80 13.90 -4.15
#